data_AF-A0A6M3IID8-F1
#
_entry.id   AF-A0A6M3IID8-F1
#
_cell.length_a   1.000
_cell.length_b   1.000
_cell.length_c   1.000
_cell.angle_alpha   90.00
_cell.angle_beta   90.00
_cell.angle_gamma   90.00
#
_symmetry.space_group_name_H-M   'P 1'
#
loop_
_entity.id
_entity.type
_entity.pdbx_description
1 polymer ?
#
loop_
_entity_poly.entity_id
_entity_poly.type
_entity_poly.pdbx_seq_one_letter_code
_entity_poly.pdbx_strand_id
1 'polypeptide(L)' 'MEVSKRYRVNVSTSIKGIKTYDCTADITGGTMEEVLDASDALVKELDKRYPPTVESK' A
#
# COMPACT_ATOMS: atom_id res chain seq x y z
N MET A 1 4.98 -18.30 18.89
CA MET A 1 4.38 -18.29 17.53
C MET A 1 5.13 -17.25 16.74
N GLU A 2 5.83 -17.66 15.70
CA GLU A 2 6.61 -16.74 14.85
C GLU A 2 5.66 -16.14 13.82
N VAL A 3 5.40 -14.84 13.92
CA VAL A 3 4.48 -14.13 13.01
C VAL A 3 5.31 -13.62 11.83
N SER A 4 5.19 -14.27 10.68
CA SER A 4 5.80 -13.81 9.44
C SER A 4 4.84 -12.87 8.70
N LYS A 5 5.31 -11.67 8.39
CA LYS A 5 4.56 -10.66 7.62
C LYS A 5 5.34 -10.31 6.37
N ARG A 6 4.72 -10.44 5.20
CA ARG A 6 5.29 -10.03 3.92
C ARG A 6 4.39 -9.02 3.24
N TYR A 7 4.97 -7.89 2.86
CA TYR A 7 4.28 -6.84 2.11
C TYR A 7 4.99 -6.64 0.78
N ARG A 8 4.21 -6.64 -0.31
CA ARG A 8 4.67 -6.27 -1.65
C ARG A 8 3.83 -5.11 -2.14
N VAL A 9 4.48 -4.06 -2.62
CA VAL A 9 3.82 -2.90 -3.21
C VAL A 9 4.38 -2.70 -4.60
N ASN A 10 3.52 -2.77 -5.61
CA ASN A 10 3.85 -2.29 -6.95
C ASN A 10 3.25 -0.89 -7.12
N VAL A 11 4.09 0.09 -7.40
CA VAL A 11 3.68 1.47 -7.65
C VAL A 11 3.76 1.72 -9.15
N SER A 12 2.65 2.07 -9.77
CA SER A 12 2.59 2.50 -11.17
C SER A 12 2.10 3.94 -11.24
N THR A 13 2.79 4.78 -12.01
CA THR A 13 2.35 6.15 -12.29
C THR A 13 2.04 6.26 -13.77
N SER A 14 0.79 6.59 -14.09
CA SER A 14 0.36 6.84 -15.45
C SER A 14 0.89 8.17 -15.97
N ILE A 15 0.96 8.33 -17.29
CA ILE A 15 1.31 9.60 -17.96
C ILE A 15 0.38 10.77 -17.58
N LYS A 16 -0.83 10.48 -17.08
CA LYS A 16 -1.81 11.45 -16.58
C LYS A 16 -1.66 11.76 -15.08
N GLY A 17 -0.56 11.34 -14.45
CA GLY A 17 -0.31 11.53 -13.01
C GLY A 17 -1.13 10.62 -12.08
N ILE A 18 -1.95 9.71 -12.62
CA ILE A 18 -2.72 8.76 -11.81
C ILE A 18 -1.76 7.72 -11.23
N LYS A 19 -1.77 7.59 -9.90
CA LYS A 19 -0.99 6.57 -9.18
C LYS A 19 -1.86 5.38 -8.83
N THR A 20 -1.36 4.20 -9.16
CA THR A 20 -1.98 2.93 -8.82
C THR A 20 -1.04 2.19 -7.89
N TYR A 21 -1.56 1.79 -6.73
CA TYR A 21 -0.86 0.97 -5.75
C TYR A 21 -1.49 -0.42 -5.77
N ASP A 22 -0.70 -1.41 -6.13
CA ASP A 22 -1.06 -2.82 -6.01
C ASP A 22 -0.35 -3.37 -4.78
N CYS A 23 -1.13 -3.60 -3.72
CA CYS A 23 -0.65 -4.00 -2.40
C CYS A 23 -1.01 -5.47 -2.15
N THR A 24 0.01 -6.30 -1.89
CA THR A 24 -0.17 -7.67 -1.42
C THR A 24 0.35 -7.76 0.01
N ALA A 25 -0.53 -8.08 0.95
CA ALA A 25 -0.22 -8.35 2.35
C ALA A 25 -0.43 -9.83 2.65
N ASP A 26 0.62 -10.51 3.11
CA ASP A 26 0.61 -11.91 3.52
C ASP A 26 0.99 -11.99 5.01
N ILE A 27 0.07 -12.50 5.83
CA ILE A 27 0.25 -12.64 7.28
C ILE A 27 0.02 -14.10 7.64
N THR A 28 1.05 -14.75 8.17
CA THR A 28 0.93 -16.10 8.72
C THR A 28 0.63 -16.04 10.22
N GLY A 29 -0.43 -16.72 10.65
CA GLY A 29 -0.79 -16.82 12.08
C GLY A 29 -1.47 -15.58 12.67
N GLY A 30 -1.92 -14.65 11.82
CA GLY A 30 -2.72 -13.49 12.22
C GLY A 30 -4.18 -13.60 11.79
N THR A 31 -4.98 -12.62 12.18
CA THR A 31 -6.39 -12.49 11.80
C THR A 31 -6.56 -11.68 10.52
N MET A 32 -7.72 -11.82 9.88
CA MET A 32 -8.08 -11.02 8.70
C MET A 32 -8.12 -9.51 9.02
N GLU A 33 -8.56 -9.14 10.22
CA GLU A 33 -8.58 -7.74 10.67
C GLU A 33 -7.18 -7.13 10.68
N GLU A 34 -6.17 -7.85 11.18
CA GLU A 34 -4.78 -7.39 11.16
C GLU A 34 -4.22 -7.20 9.74
N VAL A 35 -4.70 -7.99 8.77
CA VAL A 35 -4.32 -7.83 7.36
C VAL A 35 -4.89 -6.54 6.80
N LEU A 36 -6.16 -6.24 7.11
CA LEU A 36 -6.85 -5.03 6.64
C LEU A 36 -6.24 -3.77 7.26
N ASP A 37 -6.03 -3.76 8.58
CA ASP A 37 -5.39 -2.62 9.27
C ASP A 37 -4.00 -2.33 8.72
N ALA A 38 -3.20 -3.38 8.49
CA ALA A 38 -1.87 -3.21 7.91
C ALA A 38 -1.91 -2.71 6.46
N SER A 39 -2.90 -3.15 5.68
CA SER A 39 -3.11 -2.68 4.31
C SER A 39 -3.46 -1.19 4.29
N ASP A 40 -4.41 -0.76 5.12
CA ASP A 40 -4.85 0.63 5.17
C ASP A 40 -3.74 1.57 5.68
N ALA A 41 -3.00 1.14 6.70
CA ALA A 41 -1.84 1.88 7.19
C ALA A 41 -0.77 2.05 6.09
N LEU A 42 -0.54 1.01 5.28
CA LEU A 42 0.42 1.05 4.18
C LEU A 42 -0.03 1.99 3.06
N VAL A 43 -1.28 1.91 2.63
CA VAL A 43 -1.84 2.81 1.60
C VAL A 43 -1.72 4.27 2.04
N LYS A 44 -2.05 4.58 3.30
CA LYS A 44 -1.94 5.94 3.85
C LYS A 44 -0.50 6.47 3.83
N GLU A 45 0.48 5.61 4.09
CA GLU A 45 1.89 6.02 4.06
C GLU A 45 2.42 6.17 2.63
N LEU A 46 1.94 5.33 1.69
CA LEU A 46 2.26 5.43 0.27
C LEU A 46 1.73 6.73 -0.35
N ASP A 47 0.55 7.19 0.08
CA ASP A 47 -0.01 8.48 -0.36
C ASP A 47 0.88 9.66 0.04
N LYS A 48 1.44 9.65 1.26
CA LYS A 48 2.38 10.68 1.71
C LYS A 48 3.71 10.59 0.96
N ARG A 49 4.22 9.38 0.75
CA ARG A 49 5.52 9.15 0.12
C ARG A 49 5.51 9.50 -1.37
N TYR A 50 4.35 9.31 -2.00
CA TYR A 50 4.14 9.55 -3.41
C TYR A 50 2.93 10.48 -3.57
N PRO A 51 3.03 11.76 -3.20
CA PRO A 51 1.90 12.68 -3.33
C PRO A 51 1.46 12.77 -4.79
N PRO A 52 0.14 12.84 -5.08
CA PRO A 52 -0.33 13.01 -6.44
C PRO A 52 0.35 14.23 -7.06
N THR A 53 0.88 14.06 -8.27
CA THR A 53 1.39 15.20 -9.04
C THR A 53 0.17 16.00 -9.48
N VAL A 54 -0.29 16.90 -8.63
CA VAL A 54 -1.13 18.01 -9.07
C VAL A 54 -0.26 18.81 -10.03
N GLU A 55 -0.35 18.52 -11.33
CA GLU A 55 -0.08 19.54 -12.33
C GLU A 55 -0.98 20.71 -11.96
N SER A 56 -0.38 21.71 -11.33
CA SER A 56 -1.01 23.00 -11.12
C SER A 56 -1.28 23.53 -12.53
N LYS A 57 -2.55 23.43 -12.93
CA LYS A 57 -3.03 23.94 -14.19
C LYS A 57 -3.01 25.46 -14.19
#